data_AF-A0A7C5Q5X1-F1
#
_entry.id   AF-A0A7C5Q5X1-F1
#
_cell.length_a   1.000
_cell.length_b   1.000
_cell.length_c   1.000
_cell.angle_alpha   90.00
_cell.angle_beta   90.00
_cell.angle_gamma   90.00
#
_symmetry.space_group_name_H-M   'P 1'
#
loop_
_entity.id
_entity.type
_entity.pdbx_description
1 polymer ?
#
loop_
_entity_poly.entity_id
_entity_poly.type
_entity_poly.pdbx_seq_one_letter_code
_entity_poly.pdbx_strand_id
1 'polypeptide(L)'
;MGTLIRKLTVALLIVLISTYSYNAERTTDSDLARRYFQKGLASLKILNYRDALLYFSRAYRMDPASEHGELSYLYLGKSYALYSYAFGSKRGVMASIGYLNQYPFHYKVPRFIHTQREFIGDAYLLLLWFDTAKNIYANLYGETEKPEYMIKYGYASALSGSIEGYRYLRELKKVPADYLDIYYMTMAFYNFNLG
;
A
#
# COMPACT_ATOMS: atom_id res chain seq x y z
N MET A 1 12.30 -65.91 -8.80
CA MET A 1 13.02 -64.66 -8.44
C MET A 1 12.46 -63.41 -9.13
N GLY A 2 12.04 -63.47 -10.41
CA GLY A 2 11.60 -62.28 -11.16
C GLY A 2 10.29 -61.60 -10.69
N THR A 3 9.34 -62.33 -10.11
CA THR A 3 8.04 -61.78 -9.67
C THR A 3 8.15 -60.92 -8.40
N LEU A 4 9.03 -61.28 -7.46
CA LEU A 4 9.25 -60.52 -6.23
C LEU A 4 9.97 -59.20 -6.52
N ILE A 5 11.01 -59.26 -7.36
CA ILE A 5 11.76 -58.07 -7.81
C ILE A 5 10.83 -57.11 -8.56
N ARG A 6 9.96 -57.62 -9.44
CA ARG A 6 8.96 -56.79 -10.15
C ARG A 6 7.94 -56.12 -9.21
N LYS A 7 7.51 -56.80 -8.14
CA LYS A 7 6.62 -56.19 -7.14
C LYS A 7 7.32 -55.11 -6.32
N LEU A 8 8.58 -55.33 -5.96
CA LEU A 8 9.42 -54.36 -5.26
C LEU A 8 9.69 -53.12 -6.11
N THR A 9 10.01 -53.29 -7.40
CA THR A 9 10.24 -52.15 -8.29
C THR A 9 8.98 -51.34 -8.54
N VAL A 10 7.82 -52.00 -8.70
CA VAL A 10 6.53 -51.31 -8.81
C VAL A 10 6.18 -50.56 -7.53
N ALA A 11 6.38 -51.17 -6.35
CA ALA A 11 6.14 -50.49 -5.07
C ALA A 11 7.06 -49.27 -4.89
N LEU A 12 8.34 -49.39 -5.25
CA LEU A 12 9.30 -48.28 -5.20
C LEU A 12 8.89 -47.14 -6.16
N LEU A 13 8.45 -47.47 -7.37
CA LEU A 13 7.95 -46.49 -8.34
C LEU A 13 6.70 -45.76 -7.81
N ILE A 14 5.77 -46.47 -7.18
CA ILE A 14 4.57 -45.86 -6.59
C ILE A 14 4.96 -44.89 -5.47
N VAL A 15 5.92 -45.24 -4.61
CA VAL A 15 6.44 -44.37 -3.54
C VAL A 15 7.17 -43.15 -4.11
N LEU A 16 7.94 -43.31 -5.18
CA LEU A 16 8.62 -42.20 -5.84
C LEU A 16 7.63 -41.25 -6.55
N ILE A 17 6.60 -41.79 -7.19
CA ILE A 17 5.55 -40.99 -7.84
C ILE A 17 4.70 -40.27 -6.79
N SER A 18 4.36 -40.92 -5.67
CA SER A 18 3.57 -40.30 -4.62
C SER A 18 4.34 -39.21 -3.85
N THR A 19 5.64 -39.40 -3.60
CA THR A 19 6.50 -38.37 -3.01
C THR A 19 6.76 -37.19 -3.95
N TYR A 20 6.95 -37.45 -5.25
CA TYR A 20 7.08 -36.39 -6.26
C TYR A 20 5.78 -35.61 -6.46
N SER A 21 4.63 -36.30 -6.49
CA SER A 21 3.31 -35.68 -6.59
C SER A 21 2.88 -34.95 -5.32
N TYR A 22 3.41 -35.33 -4.15
CA TYR A 22 3.21 -34.62 -2.88
C TYR A 22 4.06 -33.34 -2.78
N ASN A 23 5.22 -33.31 -3.43
CA ASN A 23 6.13 -32.15 -3.48
C ASN A 23 5.82 -31.15 -4.62
N ALA A 24 4.76 -31.37 -5.40
CA ALA A 24 4.26 -30.34 -6.31
C ALA A 24 3.58 -29.26 -5.45
N GLU A 25 4.31 -28.16 -5.17
CA GLU A 25 3.79 -26.97 -4.47
C GLU A 25 2.43 -26.57 -5.04
N ARG A 26 1.36 -26.89 -4.31
CA ARG A 26 0.01 -26.50 -4.69
C ARG A 26 -0.11 -25.02 -4.40
N THR A 27 -0.10 -24.20 -5.45
CA THR A 27 -0.25 -22.75 -5.30
C THR A 27 -1.57 -22.47 -4.59
N THR A 28 -1.49 -21.81 -3.43
CA THR A 28 -2.68 -21.43 -2.65
C THR A 28 -3.27 -20.12 -3.17
N ASP A 29 -4.54 -19.86 -2.84
CA ASP A 29 -5.17 -18.58 -3.18
C ASP A 29 -4.42 -17.39 -2.52
N SER A 30 -3.89 -17.59 -1.31
CA SER A 30 -3.02 -16.61 -0.64
C SER A 30 -1.72 -16.35 -1.39
N ASP A 31 -1.11 -17.38 -1.99
CA ASP A 31 0.06 -17.22 -2.86
C ASP A 31 -0.27 -16.45 -4.14
N LEU A 32 -1.43 -16.71 -4.74
CA LEU A 32 -1.92 -15.95 -5.89
C LEU A 32 -2.20 -14.50 -5.52
N ALA A 33 -2.84 -14.26 -4.36
CA ALA A 33 -3.10 -12.92 -3.84
C ALA A 33 -1.80 -12.12 -3.71
N ARG A 34 -0.78 -12.72 -3.07
CA ARG A 34 0.55 -12.13 -2.94
C ARG A 34 1.20 -11.81 -4.29
N ARG A 35 1.20 -12.75 -5.23
CA ARG A 35 1.80 -12.55 -6.57
C ARG A 35 1.10 -11.42 -7.33
N TYR A 36 -0.23 -11.36 -7.30
CA TYR A 36 -0.96 -10.28 -7.94
C TYR A 36 -0.74 -8.94 -7.24
N PHE A 37 -0.69 -8.90 -5.90
CA PHE A 37 -0.40 -7.69 -5.15
C PHE A 37 0.97 -7.11 -5.53
N GLN A 38 2.00 -7.96 -5.64
CA GLN A 38 3.35 -7.55 -6.07
C GLN A 38 3.34 -6.96 -7.49
N LYS A 39 2.59 -7.56 -8.43
CA LYS A 39 2.41 -7.00 -9.78
C LYS A 39 1.69 -5.64 -9.75
N GLY A 40 0.71 -5.48 -8.86
CA GLY A 40 0.03 -4.21 -8.61
C GLY A 40 0.99 -3.13 -8.14
N LEU A 41 1.84 -3.43 -7.16
CA LEU A 41 2.88 -2.51 -6.67
C LEU A 41 3.88 -2.13 -7.77
N ALA A 42 4.35 -3.11 -8.54
CA ALA A 42 5.28 -2.86 -9.65
C ALA A 42 4.65 -1.93 -10.71
N SER A 43 3.38 -2.14 -11.04
CA SER A 43 2.63 -1.29 -11.98
C SER A 43 2.42 0.11 -11.43
N LEU A 44 2.10 0.24 -10.14
CA LEU A 44 1.93 1.53 -9.48
C LEU A 44 3.22 2.34 -9.46
N LYS A 45 4.38 1.69 -9.23
CA LYS A 45 5.70 2.33 -9.21
C LYS A 45 6.07 2.97 -10.55
N ILE A 46 5.62 2.41 -11.66
CA ILE A 46 5.81 2.97 -13.02
C ILE A 46 4.61 3.80 -13.49
N LEU A 47 3.74 4.21 -12.57
CA LEU A 47 2.54 5.04 -12.81
C LEU A 47 1.52 4.41 -13.79
N ASN A 48 1.60 3.09 -14.01
CA ASN A 48 0.63 2.35 -14.81
C ASN A 48 -0.59 2.01 -13.93
N TYR A 49 -1.43 3.03 -13.70
CA TYR A 49 -2.57 2.92 -12.78
C TYR A 49 -3.63 1.92 -13.24
N ARG A 50 -3.80 1.73 -14.56
CA ARG A 50 -4.76 0.77 -15.11
C ARG A 50 -4.40 -0.67 -14.74
N ASP A 51 -3.14 -1.04 -14.93
CA ASP A 51 -2.67 -2.38 -14.55
C ASP A 51 -2.60 -2.54 -13.04
N ALA A 52 -2.24 -1.48 -12.29
CA ALA A 52 -2.28 -1.50 -10.84
C ALA A 52 -3.70 -1.84 -10.33
N LEU A 53 -4.72 -1.13 -10.83
CA LEU A 53 -6.13 -1.41 -10.51
C LEU A 53 -6.53 -2.85 -10.87
N LEU A 54 -6.14 -3.33 -12.06
CA LEU A 54 -6.40 -4.71 -12.48
C LEU A 54 -5.77 -5.72 -11.53
N TYR A 55 -4.49 -5.57 -11.19
CA TYR A 55 -3.76 -6.52 -10.36
C TYR A 55 -4.22 -6.51 -8.92
N PHE A 56 -4.44 -5.34 -8.31
CA PHE A 56 -5.01 -5.28 -6.95
C PHE A 56 -6.43 -5.87 -6.92
N SER A 57 -7.25 -5.67 -7.96
CA SER A 57 -8.58 -6.31 -8.04
C SER A 57 -8.50 -7.83 -8.13
N ARG A 58 -7.46 -8.37 -8.78
CA ARG A 58 -7.23 -9.82 -8.86
C ARG A 58 -6.75 -10.33 -7.50
N ALA A 59 -5.77 -9.66 -6.89
CA ALA A 59 -5.24 -10.04 -5.59
C ALA A 59 -6.33 -10.09 -4.51
N TYR A 60 -7.16 -9.04 -4.43
CA TYR A 60 -8.31 -8.99 -3.53
C TYR A 60 -9.29 -10.14 -3.78
N ARG A 61 -9.56 -10.51 -5.04
CA ARG A 61 -10.48 -11.61 -5.38
C ARG A 61 -9.96 -13.00 -5.03
N MET A 62 -8.64 -13.21 -5.02
CA MET A 62 -8.07 -14.52 -4.69
C MET A 62 -8.31 -14.86 -3.23
N ASP A 63 -7.92 -13.97 -2.33
CA ASP A 63 -8.12 -14.19 -0.89
C ASP A 63 -8.31 -12.85 -0.18
N PRO A 64 -9.54 -12.33 -0.09
CA PRO A 64 -9.85 -11.05 0.56
C PRO A 64 -9.42 -10.96 2.03
N ALA A 65 -9.33 -12.10 2.72
CA ALA A 65 -9.01 -12.20 4.14
C ALA A 65 -7.49 -12.34 4.38
N SER A 66 -6.72 -12.78 3.39
CA SER A 66 -5.26 -12.74 3.44
C SER A 66 -4.73 -11.33 3.62
N GLU A 67 -3.51 -11.22 4.15
CA GLU A 67 -2.79 -9.95 4.27
C GLU A 67 -2.75 -9.18 2.94
N HIS A 68 -2.41 -9.88 1.87
CA HIS A 68 -2.24 -9.28 0.54
C HIS A 68 -3.59 -8.93 -0.10
N GLY A 69 -4.66 -9.68 0.18
CA GLY A 69 -6.00 -9.32 -0.27
C GLY A 69 -6.52 -8.06 0.43
N GLU A 70 -6.34 -7.98 1.75
CA GLU A 70 -6.73 -6.79 2.52
C GLU A 70 -5.93 -5.54 2.14
N LEU A 71 -4.61 -5.67 1.99
CA LEU A 71 -3.81 -4.57 1.44
C LEU A 71 -4.28 -4.20 0.02
N SER A 72 -4.60 -5.19 -0.82
CA SER A 72 -5.10 -4.91 -2.17
C SER A 72 -6.41 -4.11 -2.19
N TYR A 73 -7.29 -4.30 -1.21
CA TYR A 73 -8.47 -3.44 -1.04
C TYR A 73 -8.04 -1.97 -0.86
N LEU A 74 -7.11 -1.67 0.04
CA LEU A 74 -6.63 -0.30 0.25
C LEU A 74 -5.91 0.27 -0.97
N TYR A 75 -5.06 -0.55 -1.61
CA TYR A 75 -4.30 -0.14 -2.79
C TYR A 75 -5.19 0.05 -4.04
N LEU A 76 -6.37 -0.58 -4.12
CA LEU A 76 -7.40 -0.24 -5.12
C LEU A 76 -7.87 1.20 -4.92
N GLY A 77 -8.21 1.58 -3.68
CA GLY A 77 -8.61 2.95 -3.36
C GLY A 77 -7.53 3.97 -3.73
N LYS A 78 -6.28 3.71 -3.33
CA LYS A 78 -5.13 4.56 -3.69
C LYS A 78 -4.89 4.65 -5.20
N SER A 79 -4.90 3.52 -5.90
CA SER A 79 -4.69 3.49 -7.34
C SER A 79 -5.80 4.22 -8.08
N TYR A 80 -7.04 4.14 -7.59
CA TYR A 80 -8.16 4.88 -8.16
C TYR A 80 -8.08 6.38 -7.91
N ALA A 81 -7.60 6.80 -6.73
CA ALA A 81 -7.30 8.21 -6.42
C ALA A 81 -6.27 8.78 -7.42
N LEU A 82 -5.15 8.08 -7.58
CA LEU A 82 -4.05 8.50 -8.45
C LEU A 82 -4.45 8.50 -9.93
N TYR A 83 -5.15 7.46 -10.38
CA TYR A 83 -5.76 7.43 -11.72
C TYR A 83 -6.67 8.65 -11.92
N SER A 84 -7.63 8.85 -11.02
CA SER A 84 -8.59 9.94 -11.13
C SER A 84 -7.91 11.31 -11.17
N TYR A 85 -6.91 11.53 -10.33
CA TYR A 85 -6.13 12.76 -10.31
C TYR A 85 -5.37 12.99 -11.63
N ALA A 86 -4.68 11.96 -12.14
CA ALA A 86 -3.94 12.04 -13.40
C ALA A 86 -4.81 12.40 -14.62
N PHE A 87 -6.10 12.07 -14.57
CA PHE A 87 -7.09 12.42 -15.59
C PHE A 87 -7.98 13.63 -15.20
N GLY A 88 -7.60 14.40 -14.17
CA GLY A 88 -8.29 15.64 -13.78
C GLY A 88 -9.64 15.46 -13.08
N SER A 89 -9.97 14.24 -12.62
CA SER A 89 -11.25 13.92 -12.00
C SER A 89 -11.21 14.10 -10.47
N LYS A 90 -11.51 15.31 -9.99
CA LYS A 90 -11.69 15.57 -8.54
C LYS A 90 -12.77 14.68 -7.92
N ARG A 91 -13.88 14.45 -8.63
CA ARG A 91 -14.95 13.55 -8.20
C ARG A 91 -14.45 12.11 -8.02
N GLY A 92 -13.56 11.64 -8.90
CA GLY A 92 -12.96 10.31 -8.77
C GLY A 92 -12.06 10.20 -7.53
N VAL A 93 -11.28 11.24 -7.22
CA VAL A 93 -10.49 11.29 -5.98
C VAL A 93 -11.41 11.29 -4.74
N MET A 94 -12.50 12.07 -4.74
CA MET A 94 -13.48 12.02 -3.65
C MET A 94 -14.13 10.64 -3.51
N ALA A 95 -14.44 9.97 -4.62
CA ALA A 95 -14.99 8.61 -4.60
C ALA A 95 -13.99 7.60 -4.01
N SER A 96 -12.69 7.74 -4.28
CA SER A 96 -11.67 6.90 -3.61
C SER A 96 -11.63 7.11 -2.09
N ILE A 97 -11.81 8.34 -1.60
CA ILE A 97 -11.91 8.61 -0.15
C ILE A 97 -13.15 7.91 0.42
N GLY A 98 -14.29 8.02 -0.25
CA GLY A 98 -15.52 7.31 0.13
C GLY A 98 -15.31 5.79 0.20
N TYR A 99 -14.65 5.21 -0.79
CA TYR A 99 -14.31 3.78 -0.83
C TYR A 99 -13.36 3.36 0.31
N LEU A 100 -12.31 4.16 0.58
CA LEU A 100 -11.38 3.91 1.69
C LEU A 100 -12.06 4.04 3.06
N ASN A 101 -13.05 4.92 3.20
CA ASN A 101 -13.84 5.05 4.43
C ASN A 101 -14.75 3.84 4.69
N GLN A 102 -15.05 3.01 3.68
CA GLN A 102 -15.78 1.75 3.88
C GLN A 102 -14.93 0.64 4.50
N TYR A 103 -13.59 0.78 4.48
CA TYR A 103 -12.67 -0.25 4.96
C TYR A 103 -12.96 -0.81 6.37
N PRO A 104 -13.12 0.02 7.44
CA PRO A 104 -13.41 -0.51 8.78
C PRO A 104 -14.80 -1.15 8.91
N PHE A 105 -15.72 -0.89 7.97
CA PHE A 105 -17.02 -1.57 7.91
C PHE A 105 -16.95 -2.87 7.11
N HIS A 106 -16.02 -2.93 6.16
CA HIS A 106 -15.77 -4.10 5.32
C HIS A 106 -14.97 -5.18 6.06
N TYR A 107 -14.04 -4.79 6.94
CA TYR A 107 -13.23 -5.70 7.75
C TYR A 107 -13.58 -5.59 9.23
N LYS A 108 -14.00 -6.71 9.85
CA LYS A 108 -14.34 -6.75 11.29
C LYS A 108 -13.18 -6.35 12.21
N VAL A 109 -11.95 -6.69 11.82
CA VAL A 109 -10.72 -6.32 12.52
C VAL A 109 -9.72 -5.82 11.47
N PRO A 110 -9.74 -4.53 11.14
CA PRO A 110 -8.89 -3.98 10.08
C PRO A 110 -7.42 -3.95 10.52
N ARG A 111 -6.55 -4.68 9.82
CA ARG A 111 -5.11 -4.78 10.14
C ARG A 111 -4.32 -3.53 9.77
N PHE A 112 -4.80 -2.76 8.81
CA PHE A 112 -4.06 -1.68 8.14
C PHE A 112 -4.74 -0.32 8.29
N ILE A 113 -5.32 -0.05 9.46
CA ILE A 113 -6.07 1.20 9.70
C ILE A 113 -5.20 2.46 9.54
N HIS A 114 -3.93 2.42 9.93
CA HIS A 114 -3.01 3.55 9.71
C HIS A 114 -2.72 3.77 8.22
N THR A 115 -2.51 2.70 7.45
CA THR A 115 -2.31 2.78 5.99
C THR A 115 -3.56 3.31 5.28
N GLN A 116 -4.75 2.90 5.73
CA GLN A 116 -6.00 3.43 5.21
C GLN A 116 -6.11 4.95 5.42
N ARG A 117 -5.84 5.43 6.63
CA ARG A 117 -5.86 6.87 6.95
C ARG A 117 -4.79 7.63 6.18
N GLU A 118 -3.60 7.06 6.04
CA GLU A 118 -2.53 7.63 5.23
C GLU A 118 -2.98 7.82 3.78
N PHE A 119 -3.61 6.83 3.16
CA PHE A 119 -4.09 6.95 1.78
C PHE A 119 -5.20 7.98 1.62
N ILE A 120 -6.04 8.17 2.64
CA ILE A 120 -7.02 9.26 2.68
C ILE A 120 -6.32 10.62 2.78
N GLY A 121 -5.31 10.75 3.64
CA GLY A 121 -4.47 11.95 3.72
C GLY A 121 -3.82 12.29 2.37
N ASP A 122 -3.25 11.28 1.70
CA ASP A 122 -2.65 11.41 0.37
C ASP A 122 -3.71 11.90 -0.64
N ALA A 123 -4.93 11.36 -0.60
CA ALA A 123 -6.01 11.78 -1.48
C ALA A 123 -6.48 13.23 -1.23
N TYR A 124 -6.48 13.68 0.03
CA TYR A 124 -6.76 15.08 0.35
C TYR A 124 -5.65 16.03 -0.14
N LEU A 125 -4.39 15.60 -0.13
CA LEU A 125 -3.31 16.37 -0.78
C LEU A 125 -3.57 16.54 -2.29
N LEU A 126 -4.01 15.48 -2.98
CA LEU A 126 -4.36 15.55 -4.41
C LEU A 126 -5.52 16.52 -4.69
N LEU A 127 -6.41 16.73 -3.72
CA LEU A 127 -7.52 17.69 -3.79
C LEU A 127 -7.12 19.12 -3.40
N LEU A 128 -5.86 19.35 -3.01
CA LEU A 128 -5.36 20.60 -2.44
C LEU A 128 -6.02 20.98 -1.11
N TRP A 129 -6.55 19.99 -0.39
CA TRP A 129 -7.18 20.17 0.93
C TRP A 129 -6.12 19.96 2.02
N PHE A 130 -5.14 20.86 2.02
CA PHE A 130 -3.90 20.71 2.77
C PHE A 130 -4.12 20.64 4.28
N ASP A 131 -4.99 21.47 4.85
CA ASP A 131 -5.27 21.42 6.29
C ASP A 131 -5.92 20.10 6.72
N THR A 132 -6.79 19.52 5.88
CA THR A 132 -7.37 18.21 6.15
C THR A 132 -6.32 17.12 6.13
N ALA A 133 -5.45 17.11 5.11
CA ALA A 133 -4.34 16.16 5.03
C ALA A 133 -3.36 16.32 6.20
N LYS A 134 -2.99 17.57 6.52
CA LYS A 134 -2.15 17.94 7.66
C LYS A 134 -2.68 17.37 8.97
N ASN A 135 -3.96 17.54 9.26
CA ASN A 135 -4.59 17.02 10.48
C ASN A 135 -4.55 15.49 10.56
N ILE A 136 -4.74 14.80 9.42
CA ILE A 136 -4.64 13.34 9.36
C ILE A 136 -3.20 12.89 9.70
N TYR A 137 -2.20 13.52 9.10
CA TYR A 137 -0.80 13.17 9.35
C TYR A 137 -0.35 13.50 10.77
N ALA A 138 -0.82 14.61 11.35
CA ALA A 138 -0.56 14.94 12.74
C ALA A 138 -1.09 13.84 13.69
N ASN A 139 -2.32 13.37 13.46
CA ASN A 139 -2.89 12.28 14.25
C ASN A 139 -2.12 10.96 14.05
N LEU A 140 -1.76 10.62 12.81
CA LEU A 140 -0.96 9.42 12.52
C LEU A 140 0.42 9.48 13.18
N TYR A 141 1.06 10.66 13.19
CA TYR A 141 2.31 10.84 13.90
C TYR A 141 2.14 10.68 15.41
N GLY A 142 1.11 11.31 16.01
CA GLY A 142 0.83 11.17 17.44
C GLY A 142 0.56 9.74 17.90
N GLU A 143 0.00 8.90 17.03
CA GLU A 143 -0.31 7.50 17.34
C GLU A 143 0.86 6.52 17.11
N THR A 144 1.80 6.87 16.23
CA THR A 144 2.81 5.92 15.76
C THR A 144 4.26 6.38 15.92
N GLU A 145 4.46 7.68 16.16
CA GLU A 145 5.76 8.37 16.23
C GLU A 145 6.65 8.15 14.99
N LYS A 146 6.04 7.73 13.88
CA LYS A 146 6.77 7.43 12.65
C LYS A 146 7.19 8.70 11.91
N PRO A 147 8.49 8.89 11.59
CA PRO A 147 8.99 10.13 11.01
C PRO A 147 8.37 10.46 9.64
N GLU A 148 7.93 9.48 8.86
CA GLU A 148 7.24 9.72 7.59
C GLU A 148 5.98 10.58 7.75
N TYR A 149 5.20 10.41 8.82
CA TYR A 149 3.99 11.19 9.03
C TYR A 149 4.30 12.62 9.48
N MET A 150 5.39 12.81 10.21
CA MET A 150 5.90 14.13 10.54
C MET A 150 6.38 14.88 9.28
N ILE A 151 7.02 14.17 8.35
CA ILE A 151 7.42 14.70 7.04
C ILE A 151 6.20 15.08 6.20
N LYS A 152 5.19 14.19 6.11
CA LYS A 152 3.94 14.48 5.40
C LYS A 152 3.14 15.63 6.03
N TYR A 153 3.11 15.72 7.36
CA TYR A 153 2.54 16.85 8.09
C TYR A 153 3.24 18.16 7.71
N GLY A 154 4.58 18.19 7.77
CA GLY A 154 5.36 19.36 7.38
C GLY A 154 5.12 19.75 5.93
N TYR A 155 5.08 18.78 5.02
CA TYR A 155 4.79 19.05 3.60
C TYR A 155 3.40 19.68 3.41
N ALA A 156 2.37 19.11 4.02
CA ALA A 156 1.01 19.65 3.97
C ALA A 156 0.92 21.06 4.59
N SER A 157 1.61 21.29 5.71
CA SER A 157 1.70 22.60 6.37
C SER A 157 2.39 23.64 5.49
N ALA A 158 3.50 23.29 4.83
CA ALA A 158 4.19 24.20 3.91
C ALA A 158 3.28 24.60 2.74
N LEU A 159 2.56 23.63 2.16
CA LEU A 159 1.61 23.87 1.07
C LEU A 159 0.40 24.72 1.48
N SER A 160 0.00 24.69 2.76
CA SER A 160 -1.04 25.60 3.28
C SER A 160 -0.50 26.98 3.67
N GLY A 161 0.79 27.24 3.49
CA GLY A 161 1.45 28.49 3.87
C GLY A 161 1.77 28.62 5.36
N SER A 162 1.58 27.57 6.15
CA SER A 162 1.89 27.56 7.58
C SER A 162 3.30 27.07 7.87
N ILE A 163 4.03 27.81 8.71
CA ILE A 163 5.40 27.48 9.15
C ILE A 163 5.46 26.48 10.32
N GLU A 164 4.32 26.02 10.84
CA GLU A 164 4.25 25.14 12.02
C GLU A 164 5.14 23.88 11.85
N GLY A 165 5.08 23.24 10.68
CA GLY A 165 5.89 22.06 10.37
C GLY A 165 7.39 22.29 10.35
N TYR A 166 7.88 23.53 10.18
CA TYR A 166 9.30 23.81 10.02
C TYR A 166 10.11 23.44 11.26
N ARG A 167 9.64 23.82 12.46
CA ARG A 167 10.33 23.52 13.72
C ARG A 167 10.41 22.01 13.93
N TYR A 168 9.30 21.32 13.71
CA TYR A 168 9.25 19.87 13.81
C TYR A 168 10.29 19.23 12.88
N LEU A 169 10.28 19.54 11.58
CA LEU A 169 11.21 18.91 10.63
C LEU A 169 12.69 19.12 10.95
N ARG A 170 13.05 20.23 11.59
CA ARG A 170 14.43 20.48 12.04
C ARG A 170 14.89 19.60 13.19
N GLU A 171 13.97 19.07 13.98
CA GLU A 171 14.25 18.20 15.13
C GLU A 171 14.34 16.72 14.74
N LEU A 172 14.05 16.38 13.48
CA LEU A 172 14.19 15.01 12.96
C LEU A 172 15.65 14.55 13.02
N LYS A 173 15.93 13.56 13.86
CA LYS A 173 17.27 12.95 14.00
C LYS A 173 17.69 12.17 12.76
N LYS A 174 16.73 11.53 12.09
CA LYS A 174 16.96 10.69 10.91
C LYS A 174 15.77 10.80 9.96
N VAL A 175 16.07 11.07 8.69
CA VAL A 175 15.07 11.09 7.62
C VAL A 175 15.07 9.73 6.93
N PRO A 176 13.90 9.06 6.78
CA PRO A 176 13.80 7.81 6.01
C PRO A 176 14.19 8.03 4.55
N ALA A 177 14.90 7.07 3.95
CA ALA A 177 15.41 7.18 2.58
C ALA A 177 14.30 7.47 1.55
N ASP A 178 13.16 6.77 1.67
CA ASP A 178 12.01 6.93 0.77
C ASP A 178 11.32 8.30 0.89
N TYR A 179 11.71 9.12 1.87
CA TYR A 179 11.11 10.43 2.17
C TYR A 179 12.10 11.59 2.06
N LEU A 180 13.35 11.35 1.64
CA LEU A 180 14.37 12.39 1.50
C LEU A 180 13.93 13.51 0.56
N ASP A 181 13.37 13.16 -0.60
CA ASP A 181 12.95 14.13 -1.60
C ASP A 181 11.84 15.05 -1.06
N ILE A 182 10.84 14.47 -0.40
CA ILE A 182 9.74 15.22 0.21
C ILE A 182 10.28 16.11 1.33
N TYR A 183 11.17 15.58 2.18
CA TYR A 183 11.80 16.35 3.25
C TYR A 183 12.54 17.58 2.74
N TYR A 184 13.46 17.40 1.79
CA TYR A 184 14.26 18.52 1.28
C TYR A 184 13.42 19.52 0.48
N MET A 185 12.45 19.04 -0.30
CA MET A 185 11.50 19.93 -0.99
C MET A 185 10.69 20.76 0.01
N THR A 186 10.23 20.15 1.11
CA THR A 186 9.49 20.84 2.17
C THR A 186 10.36 21.88 2.87
N MET A 187 11.60 21.52 3.23
CA MET A 187 12.55 22.44 3.83
C MET A 187 12.87 23.61 2.89
N ALA A 188 12.98 23.37 1.59
CA ALA A 188 13.17 24.42 0.60
C ALA A 188 11.97 25.40 0.56
N PHE A 189 10.73 24.89 0.54
CA PHE A 189 9.53 25.74 0.62
C PHE A 189 9.53 26.62 1.88
N TYR A 190 9.89 26.04 3.03
CA TYR A 190 9.97 26.82 4.26
C TYR A 190 11.03 27.90 4.21
N ASN A 191 12.24 27.59 3.78
CA ASN A 191 13.31 28.59 3.71
C ASN A 191 13.01 29.68 2.68
N PHE A 192 12.33 29.36 1.58
CA PHE A 192 11.88 30.36 0.61
C PHE A 192 10.83 31.31 1.19
N ASN A 193 9.84 30.78 1.92
CA ASN A 193 8.76 31.58 2.51
C ASN A 193 9.16 32.35 3.79
N LEU A 194 10.26 31.94 4.45
CA LEU A 194 10.82 32.64 5.61
C LEU A 194 11.82 33.74 5.22
N GLY A 195 12.09 33.92 3.91
CA GLY A 195 12.98 34.94 3.34
C GLY A 195 12.38 36.33 3.38
#